data_AF-A0AAV4AC39-F1
#
_entry.id   AF-A0AAV4AC39-F1
#
_cell.length_a   1.000
_cell.length_b   1.000
_cell.length_c   1.000
_cell.angle_alpha   90.00
_cell.angle_beta   90.00
_cell.angle_gamma   90.00
#
_symmetry.space_group_name_H-M   'P 1'
#
loop_
_entity.id
_entity.type
_entity.pdbx_description
1 polymer ?
#
loop_
_entity_poly.entity_id
_entity_poly.type
_entity_poly.pdbx_seq_one_letter_code
_entity_poly.pdbx_strand_id
1 'polypeptide(L)'
;MLSDEHKRQRVEISQILLHRCQQEGDETADVGPCGDHCAGNKVLEHLITGVETWLHLSTPETKRDSMTWKHPSSPVTKKFKVQQSATKVMATVFWDSHGMILLDILPKGESVNADPYCETFDRLRHAVRHKRPGPLRSRVALQHDNATPHTAKGTKKWLECYKWDIIPHPANSPDLAPSDFHLFGPVKRHLGGKKFEDEDELIGEVRDWFSKLDANFFTQGIYSLLPRWQKCIALHVDYIEK
;
A
#
# COMPACT_ATOMS: atom_id res chain seq x y z
N MET A 1 -13.53 -11.07 14.64
CA MET A 1 -12.49 -11.44 15.61
C MET A 1 -11.57 -12.43 14.91
N LEU A 2 -10.26 -12.28 15.02
CA LEU A 2 -9.29 -13.20 14.43
C LEU A 2 -9.20 -14.48 15.27
N SER A 3 -8.81 -15.59 14.65
CA SER A 3 -8.47 -16.82 15.37
C SER A 3 -7.18 -16.62 16.16
N ASP A 4 -6.99 -17.38 17.25
CA ASP A 4 -5.77 -17.31 18.05
C ASP A 4 -4.51 -17.63 17.22
N GLU A 5 -4.64 -18.51 16.24
CA GLU A 5 -3.58 -18.79 15.29
C GLU A 5 -3.19 -17.57 14.46
N HIS A 6 -4.17 -16.83 13.91
CA HIS A 6 -3.88 -15.60 13.19
C HIS A 6 -3.26 -14.52 14.10
N LYS A 7 -3.69 -14.43 15.37
CA LYS A 7 -3.09 -13.49 16.33
C LYS A 7 -1.62 -13.84 16.61
N ARG A 8 -1.31 -15.13 16.80
CA ARG A 8 0.06 -15.61 16.98
C ARG A 8 0.94 -15.29 15.77
N GLN A 9 0.48 -15.61 14.56
CA GLN A 9 1.22 -15.32 13.32
C GLN A 9 1.49 -13.82 13.15
N ARG A 10 0.52 -12.96 13.49
CA ARG A 10 0.70 -11.50 13.44
C ARG A 10 1.79 -11.03 14.39
N VAL A 11 1.82 -11.54 15.62
CA VAL A 11 2.85 -11.21 16.62
C VAL A 11 4.22 -11.72 16.18
N GLU A 12 4.32 -12.98 15.75
CA GLU A 12 5.56 -13.61 15.31
C GLU A 12 6.18 -12.86 14.12
N ILE A 13 5.38 -12.59 13.07
CA ILE A 13 5.86 -11.84 11.91
C ILE A 13 6.29 -10.42 12.32
N SER A 14 5.53 -9.75 13.18
CA SER A 14 5.90 -8.42 13.68
C SER A 14 7.24 -8.44 14.44
N GLN A 15 7.50 -9.48 15.23
CA GLN A 15 8.78 -9.67 15.95
C GLN A 15 9.94 -9.90 14.97
N ILE A 16 9.75 -10.78 13.98
CA ILE A 16 10.75 -11.06 12.94
C ILE A 16 11.13 -9.76 12.21
N LEU A 17 10.13 -8.98 11.79
CA LEU A 17 10.35 -7.75 11.04
C LEU A 17 11.06 -6.69 11.89
N LEU A 18 10.65 -6.50 13.14
CA LEU A 18 11.31 -5.56 14.05
C LEU A 18 12.75 -5.97 14.35
N HIS A 19 13.01 -7.26 14.59
CA HIS A 19 14.36 -7.75 14.83
C HIS A 19 15.27 -7.53 13.62
N ARG A 20 14.77 -7.84 12.42
CA ARG A 20 15.49 -7.61 11.17
C ARG A 20 15.84 -6.13 10.96
N CYS A 21 14.89 -5.25 11.25
CA CYS A 21 15.10 -3.80 11.21
C CYS A 21 16.21 -3.34 12.16
N GLN A 22 16.32 -3.94 13.35
CA GLN A 22 17.35 -3.62 14.33
C GLN A 22 18.74 -4.11 13.89
N GLN A 23 18.83 -5.36 13.40
CA GLN A 23 20.10 -5.93 12.95
C GLN A 23 20.71 -5.16 11.77
N GLU A 24 19.89 -4.76 10.80
CA GLU A 24 20.40 -4.04 9.62
C GLU A 24 20.76 -2.57 9.91
N GLY A 25 20.21 -1.99 10.99
CA GLY A 25 20.53 -0.64 11.46
C GLY A 25 21.86 -0.53 12.22
N ASP A 26 22.28 -1.60 12.90
CA ASP A 26 23.48 -1.62 13.77
C ASP A 26 24.80 -1.77 12.97
N GLU A 27 24.74 -2.33 11.76
CA GLU A 27 25.94 -2.53 10.91
C GLU A 27 26.56 -1.23 10.33
N THR A 28 25.91 -0.07 10.49
CA THR A 28 26.35 1.22 9.90
C THR A 28 26.27 2.40 10.86
N ALA A 29 26.31 2.18 12.17
CA ALA A 29 26.34 3.26 13.15
C ALA A 29 27.68 4.02 13.13
N ASP A 30 27.91 4.83 12.09
CA ASP A 30 28.76 6.02 12.18
C ASP A 30 27.90 7.15 12.76
N VAL A 31 28.23 7.57 13.96
CA VAL A 31 27.43 8.49 14.76
C VAL A 31 27.66 9.91 14.26
N GLY A 32 26.75 10.40 13.43
CA GLY A 32 26.67 11.83 13.10
C GLY A 32 26.36 12.69 14.34
N PRO A 33 26.84 13.94 14.43
CA PRO A 33 26.87 14.73 15.66
C PRO A 33 25.50 15.30 16.10
N CYS A 34 24.44 15.04 15.34
CA CYS A 34 23.09 15.51 15.63
C CYS A 34 22.25 14.30 16.02
N GLY A 35 22.10 14.05 17.33
CA GLY A 35 21.43 12.89 17.92
C GLY A 35 19.92 12.78 17.68
N ASP A 36 19.47 12.96 16.44
CA ASP A 36 18.11 12.65 16.01
C ASP A 36 18.04 11.16 15.68
N HIS A 37 17.29 10.40 16.48
CA HIS A 37 17.22 8.93 16.40
C HIS A 37 16.33 8.43 15.23
N CYS A 38 16.52 8.99 14.04
CA CYS A 38 16.06 8.41 12.78
C CYS A 38 17.19 7.54 12.17
N ALA A 39 17.87 6.73 12.99
CA ALA A 39 18.90 5.82 12.51
C ALA A 39 18.30 4.90 11.43
N GLY A 40 18.86 5.00 10.23
CA GLY A 40 18.31 4.47 8.99
C GLY A 40 17.96 2.99 9.07
N ASN A 41 16.66 2.69 8.98
CA ASN A 41 16.20 1.32 8.91
C ASN A 41 16.29 0.86 7.46
N LYS A 42 17.40 0.18 7.13
CA LYS A 42 17.66 -0.30 5.77
C LYS A 42 16.52 -1.15 5.21
N VAL A 43 15.80 -1.92 6.03
CA VAL A 43 14.66 -2.71 5.53
C VAL A 43 13.57 -1.79 4.99
N LEU A 44 13.23 -0.73 5.72
CA LEU A 44 12.19 0.23 5.32
C LEU A 44 12.64 1.18 4.21
N GLU A 45 13.92 1.53 4.17
CA GLU A 45 14.51 2.29 3.05
C GLU A 45 14.43 1.53 1.73
N HIS A 46 14.53 0.19 1.80
CA HIS A 46 14.43 -0.68 0.63
C HIS A 46 13.01 -1.24 0.38
N LEU A 47 12.03 -0.84 1.20
CA LEU A 47 10.67 -1.39 1.16
C LEU A 47 9.86 -0.81 0.01
N ILE A 48 9.39 -1.69 -0.86
CA ILE A 48 8.35 -1.42 -1.84
C ILE A 48 7.10 -2.19 -1.40
N THR A 49 5.98 -1.51 -1.29
CA THR A 49 4.69 -2.15 -1.02
C THR A 49 3.81 -2.14 -2.26
N GLY A 50 3.19 -3.27 -2.55
CA GLY A 50 2.28 -3.49 -3.67
C GLY A 50 0.88 -3.85 -3.19
N VAL A 51 -0.14 -3.36 -3.89
CA VAL A 51 -1.53 -3.73 -3.64
C VAL A 51 -2.40 -3.60 -4.88
N GLU A 52 -3.37 -4.49 -5.02
CA GLU A 52 -4.43 -4.43 -6.03
C GLU A 52 -5.66 -3.67 -5.49
N THR A 53 -6.24 -2.79 -6.30
CA THR A 53 -7.44 -2.05 -5.93
C THR A 53 -8.39 -1.85 -7.10
N TRP A 54 -9.69 -1.78 -6.81
CA TRP A 54 -10.70 -1.44 -7.81
C TRP A 54 -10.90 0.07 -7.86
N LEU A 55 -10.69 0.65 -9.03
CA LEU A 55 -10.99 2.04 -9.34
C LEU A 55 -12.29 2.10 -10.14
N HIS A 56 -13.21 2.97 -9.76
CA HIS A 56 -14.53 3.10 -10.37
C HIS A 56 -14.63 4.41 -11.15
N LEU A 57 -15.25 4.37 -12.34
CA LEU A 57 -15.54 5.57 -13.14
C LEU A 57 -16.47 6.55 -12.42
N SER A 58 -17.31 6.06 -11.50
CA SER A 58 -18.12 6.91 -10.63
C SER A 58 -18.06 6.37 -9.21
N THR A 59 -17.53 7.18 -8.31
CA THR A 59 -17.57 6.92 -6.87
C THR A 59 -18.55 7.88 -6.21
N PRO A 60 -19.64 7.40 -5.57
CA PRO A 60 -20.58 8.28 -4.90
C PRO A 60 -19.88 9.00 -3.74
N GLU A 61 -20.32 10.23 -3.46
CA GLU A 61 -19.87 10.95 -2.26
C GLU A 61 -20.13 10.12 -1.01
N THR A 62 -19.20 10.15 -0.05
CA THR A 62 -19.46 9.54 1.24
C THR A 62 -20.53 10.33 1.98
N LYS A 63 -21.26 9.68 2.90
CA LYS A 63 -22.25 10.39 3.73
C LYS A 63 -21.67 11.61 4.43
N ARG A 64 -20.40 11.51 4.87
CA ARG A 64 -19.65 12.55 5.56
C ARG A 64 -19.34 13.73 4.64
N ASP A 65 -18.92 13.47 3.40
CA ASP A 65 -18.64 14.53 2.41
C ASP A 65 -19.93 15.23 1.97
N SER A 66 -21.03 14.49 2.01
CA SER A 66 -22.35 14.98 1.62
C SER A 66 -23.09 15.75 2.73
N MET A 67 -22.48 15.91 3.92
CA MET A 67 -23.09 16.63 5.04
C MET A 67 -23.08 18.14 4.79
N THR A 68 -24.26 18.71 4.59
CA THR A 68 -24.48 20.16 4.57
C THR A 68 -25.08 20.61 5.90
N TRP A 69 -24.43 21.53 6.60
CA TRP A 69 -25.02 22.18 7.77
C TRP A 69 -26.22 23.03 7.35
N LYS A 70 -27.38 22.78 7.97
CA LYS A 70 -28.63 23.49 7.68
C LYS A 70 -29.34 23.89 8.98
N HIS A 71 -30.09 24.98 8.92
CA HIS A 71 -30.92 25.44 10.03
C HIS A 71 -32.06 24.44 10.31
N PRO A 72 -32.50 24.22 11.57
CA PRO A 72 -33.54 23.23 11.92
C PRO A 72 -34.86 23.36 11.15
N SER A 73 -35.17 24.55 10.65
CA SER A 73 -36.36 24.87 9.85
C SER A 73 -36.21 24.60 8.35
N SER A 74 -35.05 24.11 7.89
CA SER A 74 -34.81 23.86 6.47
C SER A 74 -35.50 22.57 6.00
N PRO A 75 -36.09 22.54 4.79
CA PRO A 75 -36.67 21.33 4.24
C PRO A 75 -35.62 20.22 4.08
N VAL A 76 -36.01 18.99 4.44
CA VAL A 76 -35.15 17.81 4.34
C VAL A 76 -34.81 17.54 2.87
N THR A 77 -33.54 17.63 2.51
CA THR A 77 -33.07 17.27 1.17
C THR A 77 -33.26 15.76 0.96
N LYS A 78 -34.18 15.36 0.09
CA LYS A 78 -34.29 13.96 -0.35
C LYS A 78 -33.11 13.66 -1.27
N LYS A 79 -32.15 12.86 -0.79
CA LYS A 79 -31.04 12.36 -1.61
C LYS A 79 -31.39 10.97 -2.16
N PHE A 80 -31.25 10.82 -3.47
CA PHE A 80 -31.27 9.51 -4.10
C PHE A 80 -29.93 8.81 -3.84
N LYS A 81 -29.97 7.51 -3.54
CA LYS A 81 -28.77 6.72 -3.29
C LYS A 81 -28.05 6.51 -4.62
N VAL A 82 -26.96 7.24 -4.86
CA VAL A 82 -26.10 7.02 -6.02
C VAL A 82 -25.24 5.79 -5.76
N GLN A 83 -25.32 4.80 -6.64
CA GLN A 83 -24.49 3.59 -6.58
C GLN A 83 -23.17 3.82 -7.34
N GLN A 84 -22.11 3.10 -6.95
CA GLN A 84 -20.88 3.06 -7.72
C GLN A 84 -21.15 2.55 -9.14
N SER A 85 -20.40 3.06 -10.12
CA SER A 85 -20.51 2.56 -11.50
C SER A 85 -20.19 1.06 -11.55
N ALA A 86 -20.90 0.35 -12.42
CA ALA A 86 -20.59 -1.04 -12.77
C ALA A 86 -19.23 -1.15 -13.50
N THR A 87 -18.85 -0.10 -14.24
CA THR A 87 -17.54 0.00 -14.88
C THR A 87 -16.47 0.32 -13.83
N LYS A 88 -15.48 -0.56 -13.75
CA LYS A 88 -14.33 -0.48 -12.86
C LYS A 88 -13.11 -1.10 -13.51
N VAL A 89 -11.94 -0.60 -13.16
CA VAL A 89 -10.63 -1.14 -13.56
C VAL A 89 -9.91 -1.66 -12.32
N MET A 90 -9.17 -2.76 -12.46
CA MET A 90 -8.28 -3.23 -11.41
C MET A 90 -6.91 -2.61 -11.65
N ALA A 91 -6.38 -1.95 -10.62
CA ALA A 91 -5.06 -1.34 -10.67
C ALA A 91 -4.17 -1.96 -9.60
N THR A 92 -2.92 -2.27 -9.95
CA THR A 92 -1.87 -2.57 -8.99
C THR A 92 -1.01 -1.34 -8.77
N VAL A 93 -0.89 -0.94 -7.51
CA VAL A 93 -0.12 0.23 -7.09
C VAL A 93 1.12 -0.23 -6.33
N PHE A 94 2.30 0.19 -6.79
CA PHE A 94 3.55 0.02 -6.08
C PHE A 94 4.14 1.37 -5.68
N TRP A 95 4.57 1.48 -4.43
CA TRP A 95 5.16 2.69 -3.88
C TRP A 95 6.15 2.36 -2.76
N ASP A 96 7.04 3.31 -2.47
CA ASP A 96 8.01 3.26 -1.38
C ASP A 96 8.01 4.59 -0.62
N SER A 97 8.96 4.79 0.29
CA SER A 97 9.07 6.02 1.10
C SER A 97 9.27 7.29 0.26
N HIS A 98 9.76 7.17 -0.98
CA HIS A 98 10.01 8.31 -1.85
C HIS A 98 8.81 8.67 -2.74
N GLY A 99 7.85 7.76 -2.91
CA GLY A 99 6.65 8.02 -3.71
C GLY A 99 6.17 6.84 -4.54
N MET A 100 5.23 7.15 -5.44
CA MET A 100 4.67 6.16 -6.37
C MET A 100 5.71 5.69 -7.40
N ILE A 101 5.91 4.37 -7.47
CA ILE A 101 6.82 3.72 -8.43
C ILE A 101 6.05 3.31 -9.68
N LEU A 102 4.95 2.57 -9.52
CA LEU A 102 4.18 2.03 -10.64
C LEU A 102 2.68 2.04 -10.32
N LEU A 103 1.88 2.47 -11.29
CA LEU A 103 0.44 2.22 -11.36
C LEU A 103 0.20 1.40 -12.63
N ASP A 104 -0.05 0.11 -12.45
CA ASP A 104 -0.30 -0.84 -13.54
C ASP A 104 -1.79 -1.19 -13.60
N ILE A 105 -2.38 -1.19 -14.78
CA ILE A 105 -3.81 -1.47 -14.97
C ILE A 105 -3.94 -2.88 -15.54
N LEU A 106 -4.70 -3.72 -14.86
CA LEU A 106 -4.93 -5.07 -15.32
C LEU A 106 -6.01 -5.10 -16.40
N PRO A 107 -5.79 -5.84 -17.51
CA PRO A 107 -6.78 -5.99 -18.57
C PRO A 107 -8.12 -6.49 -18.02
N LYS A 108 -9.20 -5.91 -18.54
CA LYS A 108 -10.56 -6.25 -18.12
C LYS A 108 -10.91 -7.68 -18.49
N GLY A 109 -11.33 -8.47 -17.50
CA GLY A 109 -11.79 -9.85 -17.69
C GLY A 109 -10.69 -10.92 -17.57
N GLU A 110 -9.44 -10.53 -17.35
CA GLU A 110 -8.38 -11.48 -16.98
C GLU A 110 -8.37 -11.71 -15.48
N SER A 111 -8.33 -12.98 -15.08
CA SER A 111 -7.99 -13.33 -13.70
C SER A 111 -6.50 -13.08 -13.52
N VAL A 112 -6.12 -12.43 -12.40
CA VAL A 112 -4.70 -12.30 -12.03
C VAL A 112 -4.16 -13.71 -11.84
N ASN A 113 -3.48 -14.22 -12.85
CA ASN A 113 -2.76 -15.48 -12.80
C ASN A 113 -1.28 -15.17 -12.53
N ALA A 114 -0.45 -16.19 -12.31
CA ALA A 114 0.97 -15.98 -12.04
C ALA A 114 1.70 -15.26 -13.18
N ASP A 115 1.33 -15.54 -14.44
CA ASP A 115 2.06 -14.99 -15.61
C ASP A 115 1.83 -13.48 -15.79
N PRO A 116 0.57 -12.95 -15.81
CA PRO A 116 0.35 -11.51 -15.84
C PRO A 116 1.01 -10.78 -14.65
N TYR A 117 1.04 -11.42 -13.48
CA TYR A 117 1.67 -10.83 -12.30
C TYR A 117 3.20 -10.74 -12.43
N CYS A 118 3.84 -11.72 -13.06
CA CYS A 118 5.27 -11.66 -13.37
C CYS A 118 5.58 -10.54 -14.39
N GLU A 119 4.70 -10.30 -15.37
CA GLU A 119 4.85 -9.16 -16.30
C GLU A 119 4.76 -7.81 -15.57
N THR A 120 3.82 -7.67 -14.63
CA THR A 120 3.74 -6.50 -13.76
C THR A 120 5.04 -6.30 -12.98
N PHE A 121 5.67 -7.39 -12.50
CA PHE A 121 6.99 -7.31 -11.85
C PHE A 121 8.13 -6.90 -12.79
N ASP A 122 8.11 -7.33 -14.06
CA ASP A 122 9.09 -6.84 -15.04
C ASP A 122 8.95 -5.32 -15.27
N ARG A 123 7.71 -4.83 -15.37
CA ARG A 123 7.41 -3.38 -15.46
C ARG A 123 7.85 -2.65 -14.20
N LEU A 124 7.57 -3.22 -13.02
CA LEU A 124 7.98 -2.65 -11.74
C LEU A 124 9.49 -2.57 -11.63
N ARG A 125 10.21 -3.63 -11.98
CA ARG A 125 11.68 -3.66 -11.99
C ARG A 125 12.25 -2.59 -12.92
N HIS A 126 11.66 -2.41 -14.09
CA HIS A 126 12.05 -1.32 -14.98
C HIS A 126 11.80 0.06 -14.33
N ALA A 127 10.62 0.27 -13.72
CA ALA A 127 10.29 1.51 -13.03
C ALA A 127 11.22 1.81 -11.85
N VAL A 128 11.56 0.82 -11.02
CA VAL A 128 12.52 0.95 -9.91
C VAL A 128 13.89 1.40 -10.43
N ARG A 129 14.39 0.79 -11.51
CA ARG A 129 15.70 1.15 -12.09
C ARG A 129 15.79 2.60 -12.55
N HIS A 130 14.68 3.18 -13.02
CA HIS A 130 14.64 4.57 -13.49
C HIS A 130 14.32 5.56 -12.39
N LYS A 131 13.37 5.24 -11.52
CA LYS A 131 12.85 6.16 -10.50
C LYS A 131 13.63 6.13 -9.19
N ARG A 132 14.43 5.09 -8.94
CA ARG A 132 15.22 4.89 -7.71
C ARG A 132 16.68 4.56 -8.03
N PRO A 133 17.47 5.54 -8.52
CA PRO A 133 18.91 5.35 -8.64
C PRO A 133 19.52 5.19 -7.23
N GLY A 134 20.41 4.22 -7.05
CA GLY A 134 21.10 4.00 -5.76
C GLY A 134 20.74 2.66 -5.09
N PRO A 135 20.80 2.56 -3.75
CA PRO A 135 20.71 1.30 -2.99
C PRO A 135 19.45 0.45 -3.29
N LEU A 136 18.29 1.09 -3.48
CA LEU A 136 17.01 0.49 -3.91
C LEU A 136 17.10 -0.26 -5.25
N ARG A 137 18.04 0.09 -6.12
CA ARG A 137 18.29 -0.64 -7.37
C ARG A 137 18.93 -2.00 -7.14
N SER A 138 19.71 -2.15 -6.07
CA SER A 138 20.47 -3.35 -5.75
C SER A 138 19.78 -4.28 -4.77
N ARG A 139 18.87 -3.76 -3.94
CA ARG A 139 18.17 -4.53 -2.91
C ARG A 139 16.74 -4.02 -2.79
N VAL A 140 15.78 -4.89 -3.13
CA VAL A 140 14.34 -4.61 -2.99
C VAL A 140 13.80 -5.54 -1.92
N ALA A 141 13.11 -4.94 -0.94
CA ALA A 141 12.26 -5.64 0.01
C ALA A 141 10.81 -5.43 -0.43
N LEU A 142 10.12 -6.48 -0.87
CA LEU A 142 8.76 -6.41 -1.39
C LEU A 142 7.74 -6.85 -0.33
N GLN A 143 6.79 -5.98 -0.01
CA GLN A 143 5.60 -6.34 0.75
C GLN A 143 4.37 -6.39 -0.17
N HIS A 144 3.76 -7.55 -0.29
CA HIS A 144 2.46 -7.78 -0.92
C HIS A 144 1.66 -8.82 -0.10
N ASP A 145 0.37 -8.96 -0.39
CA ASP A 145 -0.47 -9.94 0.32
C ASP A 145 -0.20 -11.39 -0.13
N ASN A 146 -0.79 -12.35 0.57
CA ASN A 146 -0.63 -13.78 0.29
C ASN A 146 -1.63 -14.31 -0.75
N ALA A 147 -2.13 -13.47 -1.66
CA ALA A 147 -3.04 -13.93 -2.71
C ALA A 147 -2.43 -15.08 -3.53
N THR A 148 -3.27 -15.96 -4.06
CA THR A 148 -2.84 -17.13 -4.84
C THR A 148 -1.82 -16.80 -5.96
N PRO A 149 -1.96 -15.70 -6.72
CA PRO A 149 -0.99 -15.36 -7.77
C PRO A 149 0.37 -14.95 -7.19
N HIS A 150 0.38 -14.37 -5.99
CA HIS A 150 1.59 -13.88 -5.32
C HIS A 150 2.42 -15.03 -4.74
N THR A 151 1.73 -16.09 -4.31
CA THR A 151 2.34 -17.29 -3.71
C THR A 151 2.61 -18.41 -4.71
N ALA A 152 2.20 -18.24 -5.97
CA ALA A 152 2.39 -19.19 -7.04
C ALA A 152 3.87 -19.50 -7.31
N LYS A 153 4.16 -20.71 -7.79
CA LYS A 153 5.53 -21.18 -8.06
C LYS A 153 6.27 -20.29 -9.07
N GLY A 154 5.58 -19.82 -10.11
CA GLY A 154 6.14 -18.92 -11.11
C GLY A 154 6.62 -17.60 -10.49
N THR A 155 5.75 -16.97 -9.69
CA THR A 155 6.04 -15.73 -8.98
C THR A 155 7.20 -15.86 -8.00
N LYS A 156 7.22 -16.93 -7.19
CA LYS A 156 8.34 -17.20 -6.27
C LYS A 156 9.65 -17.36 -7.00
N LYS A 157 9.66 -18.14 -8.10
CA LYS A 157 10.84 -18.31 -8.95
C LYS A 157 11.31 -16.99 -9.56
N TRP A 158 10.39 -16.13 -10.01
CA TRP A 158 10.72 -14.80 -10.52
C TRP A 158 11.45 -13.97 -9.45
N LEU A 159 10.88 -13.91 -8.24
CA LEU A 159 11.44 -13.16 -7.11
C LEU A 159 12.85 -13.65 -6.72
N GLU A 160 13.03 -14.98 -6.69
CA GLU A 160 14.34 -15.62 -6.48
C GLU A 160 15.36 -15.26 -7.56
N CYS A 161 14.98 -15.34 -8.85
CA CYS A 161 15.87 -15.01 -9.97
C CYS A 161 16.38 -13.57 -9.92
N TYR A 162 15.56 -12.63 -9.45
CA TYR A 162 15.93 -11.22 -9.32
C TYR A 162 16.44 -10.83 -7.94
N LYS A 163 16.55 -11.79 -7.00
CA LYS A 163 17.02 -11.59 -5.63
C LYS A 163 16.21 -10.52 -4.89
N TRP A 164 14.92 -10.45 -5.16
CA TRP A 164 14.00 -9.61 -4.41
C TRP A 164 13.60 -10.34 -3.15
N ASP A 165 13.79 -9.66 -2.03
CA ASP A 165 13.46 -10.21 -0.74
C ASP A 165 11.98 -9.97 -0.44
N ILE A 166 11.30 -10.99 0.08
CA ILE A 166 9.87 -10.92 0.37
C ILE A 166 9.70 -10.63 1.85
N ILE A 167 9.02 -9.53 2.16
CA ILE A 167 8.64 -9.18 3.51
C ILE A 167 7.43 -10.03 3.90
N PRO A 168 7.53 -10.91 4.92
CA PRO A 168 6.41 -11.71 5.36
C PRO A 168 5.24 -10.82 5.78
N HIS A 169 4.04 -11.16 5.33
CA HIS A 169 2.82 -10.45 5.69
C HIS A 169 1.79 -11.42 6.30
N PRO A 170 1.25 -11.13 7.50
CA PRO A 170 0.23 -11.98 8.09
C PRO A 170 -1.08 -11.88 7.30
N ALA A 171 -1.82 -13.00 7.20
CA ALA A 171 -3.12 -13.00 6.55
C ALA A 171 -4.10 -12.04 7.24
N ASN A 172 -5.05 -11.47 6.47
CA ASN A 172 -6.12 -10.60 6.97
C ASN A 172 -5.63 -9.44 7.85
N SER A 173 -4.48 -8.82 7.50
CA SER A 173 -3.82 -7.81 8.34
C SER A 173 -3.66 -6.45 7.66
N PRO A 174 -4.76 -5.81 7.22
CA PRO A 174 -4.71 -4.51 6.53
C PRO A 174 -4.15 -3.39 7.43
N ASP A 175 -4.24 -3.53 8.75
CA ASP A 175 -3.66 -2.60 9.71
C ASP A 175 -2.13 -2.67 9.80
N LEU A 176 -1.51 -3.67 9.15
CA LEU A 176 -0.06 -3.87 8.97
C LEU A 176 0.38 -3.73 7.50
N ALA A 177 -0.51 -3.29 6.61
CA ALA A 177 -0.22 -3.03 5.21
C ALA A 177 -0.26 -1.51 4.94
N PRO A 178 0.85 -0.86 4.52
CA PRO A 178 0.88 0.59 4.34
C PRO A 178 -0.21 1.10 3.40
N SER A 179 -0.46 0.37 2.32
CA SER A 179 -1.49 0.76 1.35
C SER A 179 -2.89 0.83 1.97
N ASP A 180 -3.22 -0.07 2.88
CA ASP A 180 -4.55 -0.14 3.51
C ASP A 180 -4.72 0.88 4.64
N PHE A 181 -3.72 1.03 5.50
CA PHE A 181 -3.84 1.95 6.63
C PHE A 181 -3.62 3.40 6.20
N HIS A 182 -2.75 3.67 5.22
CA HIS A 182 -2.29 5.01 4.84
C HIS A 182 -2.79 5.48 3.48
N LEU A 183 -2.64 4.69 2.41
CA LEU A 183 -2.84 5.15 1.03
C LEU A 183 -4.31 5.24 0.60
N PHE A 184 -5.09 4.17 0.83
CA PHE A 184 -6.42 4.06 0.24
C PHE A 184 -7.46 5.02 0.81
N GLY A 185 -7.31 5.46 2.07
CA GLY A 185 -8.20 6.45 2.66
C GLY A 185 -8.17 7.78 1.88
N PRO A 186 -6.99 8.40 1.72
CA PRO A 186 -6.79 9.57 0.86
C PRO A 186 -7.25 9.39 -0.60
N VAL A 187 -6.88 8.28 -1.26
CA VAL A 187 -7.30 8.02 -2.66
C VAL A 187 -8.82 8.03 -2.79
N LYS A 188 -9.52 7.28 -1.91
CA LYS A 188 -10.99 7.19 -1.95
C LYS A 188 -11.66 8.54 -1.69
N ARG A 189 -11.09 9.37 -0.82
CA ARG A 189 -11.57 10.74 -0.58
C ARG A 189 -11.39 11.63 -1.80
N HIS A 190 -10.26 11.53 -2.49
CA HIS A 190 -9.99 12.31 -3.71
C HIS A 190 -10.92 11.93 -4.87
N LEU A 191 -11.22 10.64 -5.01
CA LEU A 191 -12.12 10.14 -6.06
C LEU A 191 -13.61 10.26 -5.70
N GLY A 192 -13.93 10.52 -4.43
CA GLY A 192 -15.30 10.64 -3.95
C GLY A 192 -16.06 11.77 -4.66
N GLY A 193 -17.24 11.46 -5.21
CA GLY A 193 -18.09 12.41 -5.93
C GLY A 193 -17.69 12.66 -7.38
N LYS A 194 -16.52 12.20 -7.82
CA LYS A 194 -16.06 12.36 -9.21
C LYS A 194 -16.72 11.35 -10.14
N LYS A 195 -16.90 11.78 -11.39
CA LYS A 195 -17.34 10.97 -12.52
C LYS A 195 -16.34 11.16 -13.64
N PHE A 196 -15.97 10.05 -14.26
CA PHE A 196 -15.06 10.00 -15.39
C PHE A 196 -15.81 9.45 -16.60
N GLU A 197 -15.53 10.01 -17.77
CA GLU A 197 -16.10 9.63 -19.06
C GLU A 197 -15.62 8.22 -19.46
N ASP A 198 -14.34 7.94 -19.23
CA ASP A 198 -13.71 6.65 -19.57
C ASP A 198 -12.62 6.22 -18.56
N GLU A 199 -12.00 5.07 -18.86
CA GLU A 199 -10.94 4.49 -18.04
C GLU A 199 -9.65 5.34 -18.08
N ASP A 200 -9.34 5.98 -19.21
CA ASP A 200 -8.12 6.77 -19.39
C ASP A 200 -8.17 8.07 -18.58
N GLU A 201 -9.33 8.74 -18.52
CA GLU A 201 -9.55 9.92 -17.68
C GLU A 201 -9.38 9.57 -16.20
N LEU A 202 -9.98 8.47 -15.75
CA LEU A 202 -9.84 7.97 -14.38
C LEU A 202 -8.38 7.66 -14.04
N ILE A 203 -7.67 6.96 -14.92
CA ILE A 203 -6.25 6.61 -14.72
C ILE A 203 -5.40 7.87 -14.71
N GLY A 204 -5.68 8.84 -15.60
CA GLY A 204 -5.04 10.14 -15.66
C GLY A 204 -5.18 10.91 -14.36
N GLU A 205 -6.40 11.00 -13.82
CA GLU A 205 -6.70 11.68 -12.56
C GLU A 205 -5.97 11.02 -11.37
N VAL A 206 -5.93 9.69 -11.31
CA VAL A 206 -5.22 8.97 -10.25
C VAL A 206 -3.71 9.23 -10.35
N ARG A 207 -3.13 9.19 -11.55
CA ARG A 207 -1.70 9.50 -11.77
C ARG A 207 -1.36 10.93 -11.38
N ASP A 208 -2.19 11.89 -11.80
CA ASP A 208 -2.03 13.31 -11.47
C ASP A 208 -2.09 13.53 -9.95
N TRP A 209 -3.07 12.92 -9.27
CA TRP A 209 -3.17 12.99 -7.82
C TRP A 209 -1.91 12.47 -7.11
N PHE A 210 -1.41 11.29 -7.51
CA PHE A 210 -0.19 10.73 -6.94
C PHE A 210 1.03 11.62 -7.20
N SER A 211 1.10 12.30 -8.35
CA SER A 211 2.21 13.21 -8.68
C SER A 211 2.26 14.47 -7.81
N LYS A 212 1.12 14.85 -7.21
CA LYS A 212 0.97 16.02 -6.34
C LYS A 212 1.23 15.71 -4.87
N LEU A 213 1.35 14.43 -4.50
CA LEU A 213 1.64 14.04 -3.12
C LEU A 213 3.11 14.32 -2.79
N ASP A 214 3.34 14.87 -1.61
CA ASP A 214 4.67 15.12 -1.11
C ASP A 214 5.39 13.84 -0.66
N ALA A 215 6.72 13.81 -0.76
CA ALA A 215 7.53 12.67 -0.33
C ALA A 215 7.29 12.32 1.14
N ASN A 216 7.06 13.33 2.00
CA ASN A 216 6.77 13.12 3.42
C ASN A 216 5.51 12.27 3.63
N PHE A 217 4.48 12.40 2.76
CA PHE A 217 3.31 11.55 2.83
C PHE A 217 3.69 10.07 2.72
N PHE A 218 4.55 9.72 1.77
CA PHE A 218 4.96 8.34 1.55
C PHE A 218 5.91 7.84 2.64
N THR A 219 6.89 8.66 3.04
CA THR A 219 7.78 8.36 4.18
C THR A 219 6.97 8.05 5.44
N GLN A 220 6.00 8.90 5.79
CA GLN A 220 5.14 8.65 6.96
C GLN A 220 4.39 7.32 6.86
N GLY A 221 3.86 6.99 5.67
CA GLY A 221 3.16 5.74 5.43
C GLY A 221 4.03 4.51 5.67
N ILE A 222 5.26 4.51 5.13
CA ILE A 222 6.22 3.40 5.28
C ILE A 222 6.71 3.30 6.74
N TYR A 223 7.19 4.40 7.32
CA TYR A 223 7.81 4.36 8.64
C TYR A 223 6.79 4.16 9.78
N SER A 224 5.50 4.39 9.53
CA SER A 224 4.42 4.02 10.45
C SER A 224 4.30 2.50 10.69
N LEU A 225 4.99 1.66 9.90
CA LEU A 225 5.05 0.22 10.15
C LEU A 225 5.72 -0.12 11.49
N LEU A 226 6.78 0.58 11.88
CA LEU A 226 7.49 0.30 13.15
C LEU A 226 6.59 0.39 14.38
N PRO A 227 5.93 1.54 14.65
CA PRO A 227 5.03 1.64 15.79
C PRO A 227 3.84 0.68 15.68
N ARG A 228 3.41 0.33 14.46
CA ARG A 228 2.33 -0.65 14.25
C ARG A 228 2.77 -2.07 14.62
N TRP A 229 3.94 -2.52 14.19
CA TRP A 229 4.49 -3.83 14.60
C TRP A 229 4.69 -3.89 16.11
N GLN A 230 5.22 -2.84 16.73
CA GLN A 230 5.36 -2.73 18.18
C GLN A 230 4.01 -2.85 18.90
N LYS A 231 2.99 -2.11 18.42
CA LYS A 231 1.64 -2.13 18.98
C LYS A 231 0.96 -3.49 18.78
N CYS A 232 1.20 -4.16 17.65
CA CYS A 232 0.71 -5.52 17.39
C CYS A 232 1.23 -6.50 18.46
N ILE A 233 2.53 -6.44 18.78
CA ILE A 233 3.17 -7.29 19.80
C ILE A 233 2.63 -6.94 21.19
N ALA A 234 2.65 -5.66 21.56
CA ALA A 234 2.28 -5.23 22.91
C ALA A 234 0.85 -5.62 23.27
N LEU A 235 -0.07 -5.42 22.33
CA LEU A 235 -1.49 -5.60 22.60
C LEU A 235 -1.96 -7.06 22.44
N HIS A 236 -1.18 -7.95 21.78
CA HIS A 236 -1.64 -9.30 21.40
C HIS A 236 -3.03 -9.28 20.71
N VAL A 237 -3.39 -8.15 20.08
CA VAL A 237 -4.76 -7.82 19.68
C VAL A 237 -5.14 -8.38 18.33
N ASP A 238 -6.45 -8.45 18.13
CA ASP A 238 -7.12 -8.67 16.86
C ASP A 238 -6.74 -7.62 15.80
N TYR A 239 -6.90 -6.31 16.07
CA TYR A 239 -6.61 -5.24 15.10
C TYR A 239 -6.11 -3.97 15.79
N ILE A 240 -5.23 -3.23 15.10
CA ILE A 240 -4.77 -1.91 15.51
C ILE A 240 -5.74 -0.86 14.97
N GLU A 241 -6.40 -0.13 15.87
CA GLU A 241 -7.23 1.02 15.50
C GLU A 241 -6.40 2.13 14.82
N LYS A 242 -7.02 2.79 13.83
CA LYS A 242 -6.43 3.89 13.06
C LYS A 242 -6.37 5.18 13.87
#